data_AF-A0A4C1ZRT2-F1
#
_entry.id   AF-A0A4C1ZRT2-F1
#
_cell.length_a   1.000
_cell.length_b   1.000
_cell.length_c   1.000
_cell.angle_alpha   90.00
_cell.angle_beta   90.00
_cell.angle_gamma   90.00
#
_symmetry.space_group_name_H-M   'P 1'
#
loop_
_entity.id
_entity.type
_entity.pdbx_description
1 polymer ?
#
loop_
_entity_poly.entity_id
_entity_poly.type
_entity_poly.pdbx_seq_one_letter_code
_entity_poly.pdbx_strand_id
1 'polypeptide(L)'
;MVLTRKLKNDNPVVHMNGEHIRLVDEIRFLGLTIDRKLTFIPHVAKTCNKATNIYKGLARAAKVTWGLSPGIVRTIYIYIYIYVIEPIVLYASCIWTPATSKVGVWKMINAVQRNVALKACRAHRTVSLHSALILPRLLPFDIRARKAA
;
A
#
# COMPACT_ATOMS: atom_id res chain seq x y z
N MET A 1 25.07 -36.48 24.96
CA MET A 1 23.69 -35.97 25.13
C MET A 1 23.71 -34.46 24.89
N VAL A 2 23.27 -34.00 23.72
CA VAL A 2 23.33 -32.58 23.33
C VAL A 2 22.01 -31.92 23.74
N LEU A 3 22.03 -31.19 24.85
CA LEU A 3 20.89 -30.38 25.29
C LEU A 3 20.87 -29.08 24.48
N THR A 4 20.19 -29.08 23.32
CA THR A 4 19.91 -27.83 22.60
C THR A 4 18.86 -27.03 23.37
N ARG A 5 19.18 -25.77 23.71
CA ARG A 5 18.35 -24.77 24.43
C ARG A 5 17.05 -24.34 23.69
N LYS A 6 16.53 -25.13 22.77
CA LYS A 6 15.32 -24.80 22.00
C LYS A 6 14.09 -25.25 22.78
N LEU A 7 13.41 -24.28 23.42
CA LEU A 7 12.06 -24.47 23.94
C LEU A 7 11.12 -24.90 22.81
N LYS A 8 10.38 -25.98 23.05
CA LYS A 8 9.32 -26.45 22.16
C LYS A 8 8.23 -25.36 22.13
N ASN A 9 8.07 -24.70 20.99
CA ASN A 9 7.09 -23.63 20.82
C ASN A 9 5.77 -24.22 20.32
N ASP A 10 4.98 -24.77 21.23
CA ASP A 10 3.62 -25.21 20.93
C ASP A 10 2.70 -23.97 20.81
N ASN A 11 1.72 -24.02 19.90
CA ASN A 11 0.80 -22.89 19.73
C ASN A 11 -0.07 -22.74 20.99
N PRO A 12 -0.23 -21.52 21.53
CA PRO A 12 -1.08 -21.31 22.70
C PRO A 12 -2.53 -21.61 22.35
N VAL A 13 -3.20 -22.40 23.20
CA VAL A 13 -4.64 -22.65 23.14
C VAL A 13 -5.32 -21.59 23.99
N VAL A 14 -6.09 -20.72 23.37
CA VAL A 14 -6.76 -19.61 24.07
C VAL A 14 -8.25 -19.91 24.15
N HIS A 15 -8.81 -19.83 25.36
CA HIS A 15 -10.24 -19.90 25.60
C HIS A 15 -10.76 -18.55 26.09
N MET A 16 -11.90 -18.10 25.56
CA MET A 16 -12.59 -16.89 26.01
C MET A 16 -14.06 -17.23 26.21
N ASN A 17 -14.58 -16.96 27.41
CA ASN A 17 -15.95 -17.30 27.80
C ASN A 17 -16.32 -18.79 27.55
N GLY A 18 -15.36 -19.71 27.75
CA GLY A 18 -15.55 -21.14 27.50
C GLY A 18 -15.38 -21.58 26.03
N GLU A 19 -15.32 -20.65 25.08
CA GLU A 19 -15.09 -20.97 23.67
C GLU A 19 -13.60 -20.94 23.30
N HIS A 20 -13.17 -21.89 22.48
CA HIS A 20 -11.81 -21.95 21.95
C HIS A 20 -11.62 -20.94 20.80
N ILE A 21 -10.71 -19.98 20.99
CA ILE A 21 -10.33 -19.02 19.94
C ILE A 21 -9.35 -19.71 18.99
N ARG A 22 -9.79 -19.90 17.75
CA ARG A 22 -8.94 -20.45 16.69
C ARG A 22 -7.80 -19.48 16.35
N LEU A 23 -6.59 -20.01 16.27
CA LEU A 23 -5.45 -19.27 15.73
C LEU A 23 -5.60 -19.15 14.22
N VAL A 24 -5.60 -17.91 13.70
CA VAL A 24 -5.70 -17.61 12.27
C VAL A 24 -4.45 -16.82 11.85
N ASP A 25 -3.99 -17.03 10.62
CA ASP A 25 -2.79 -16.35 10.11
C ASP A 25 -3.02 -14.85 9.82
N GLU A 26 -4.26 -14.47 9.48
CA GLU A 26 -4.66 -13.09 9.24
C GLU A 26 -6.03 -12.80 9.87
N ILE A 27 -6.14 -11.69 10.58
CA ILE A 27 -7.41 -11.16 11.10
C ILE A 27 -7.66 -9.77 10.53
N ARG A 28 -8.93 -9.44 10.25
CA ARG A 28 -9.32 -8.11 9.79
C ARG A 28 -10.01 -7.36 10.92
N PHE A 29 -9.46 -6.20 11.28
CA PHE A 29 -10.01 -5.33 12.31
C PHE A 29 -10.08 -3.89 11.79
N LEU A 30 -11.26 -3.29 11.78
CA LEU A 30 -11.53 -1.93 11.26
C LEU A 30 -11.06 -1.67 9.81
N GLY A 31 -10.74 -2.71 9.03
CA GLY A 31 -10.19 -2.59 7.68
C GLY A 31 -8.65 -2.76 7.61
N LEU A 32 -7.98 -2.79 8.76
CA LEU A 32 -6.59 -3.22 8.90
C LEU A 32 -6.52 -4.75 8.85
N THR A 33 -5.55 -5.30 8.12
CA THR A 33 -5.26 -6.75 8.12
C THR A 33 -4.05 -6.98 9.01
N ILE A 34 -4.25 -7.66 10.13
CA ILE A 34 -3.22 -7.98 11.09
C ILE A 34 -2.80 -9.43 10.82
N ASP A 35 -1.55 -9.63 10.46
CA ASP A 35 -0.98 -10.97 10.30
C ASP A 35 -0.42 -11.48 11.63
N ARG A 36 -0.30 -12.80 11.75
CA ARG A 36 0.24 -13.47 12.94
C ARG A 36 1.60 -12.95 13.41
N LYS A 37 2.45 -12.46 12.49
CA LYS A 37 3.78 -11.94 12.78
C LYS A 37 3.80 -10.42 12.98
N LEU A 38 2.64 -9.75 12.95
CA LEU A 38 2.50 -8.29 13.03
C LEU A 38 3.39 -7.56 12.03
N THR A 39 3.62 -8.15 10.84
CA THR A 39 4.44 -7.54 9.79
C THR A 39 3.65 -6.61 8.89
N PHE A 40 2.32 -6.72 8.86
CA PHE A 40 1.38 -5.98 8.02
C PHE A 40 1.66 -6.04 6.51
N ILE A 41 2.55 -6.93 6.06
CA ILE A 41 2.87 -7.13 4.65
C ILE A 41 1.60 -7.49 3.84
N PRO A 42 0.72 -8.41 4.31
CA PRO A 42 -0.51 -8.73 3.59
C PRO A 42 -1.45 -7.53 3.49
N HIS A 43 -1.49 -6.67 4.51
CA HIS A 43 -2.28 -5.44 4.47
C HIS A 43 -1.81 -4.50 3.37
N VAL A 44 -0.51 -4.17 3.36
CA VAL A 44 0.07 -3.27 2.36
C VAL A 44 -0.08 -3.84 0.95
N ALA A 45 0.09 -5.15 0.78
CA ALA A 45 -0.15 -5.81 -0.50
C ALA A 45 -1.60 -5.65 -0.98
N LYS A 46 -2.58 -5.87 -0.08
CA LYS A 46 -4.01 -5.71 -0.40
C LYS A 46 -4.37 -4.26 -0.72
N THR A 47 -3.88 -3.28 0.04
CA THR A 47 -4.14 -1.85 -0.23
C THR A 47 -3.49 -1.38 -1.53
N CYS A 48 -2.24 -1.79 -1.80
CA CYS A 48 -1.55 -1.50 -3.06
C CYS A 48 -2.26 -2.12 -4.26
N ASN A 49 -2.74 -3.37 -4.14
CA ASN A 49 -3.49 -4.03 -5.20
C ASN A 49 -4.84 -3.34 -5.45
N LYS A 50 -5.55 -2.95 -4.39
CA LYS A 50 -6.80 -2.18 -4.49
C LYS A 50 -6.57 -0.85 -5.22
N ALA A 51 -5.58 -0.08 -4.80
CA ALA A 51 -5.20 1.18 -5.44
C ALA A 51 -4.80 0.99 -6.92
N THR A 52 -4.01 -0.05 -7.21
CA THR A 52 -3.60 -0.40 -8.58
C THR A 52 -4.78 -0.75 -9.45
N ASN A 53 -5.78 -1.47 -8.93
CA ASN A 53 -6.98 -1.85 -9.69
C ASN A 53 -7.85 -0.64 -10.03
N ILE A 54 -8.03 0.28 -9.07
CA ILE A 54 -8.72 1.56 -9.30
C ILE A 54 -8.02 2.36 -10.40
N TYR A 55 -6.71 2.54 -10.27
CA TYR A 55 -5.90 3.23 -11.28
C TYR A 55 -5.96 2.53 -12.65
N LYS A 56 -5.88 1.20 -12.71
CA LYS A 56 -5.99 0.45 -13.97
C LYS A 56 -7.36 0.63 -14.62
N GLY A 57 -8.44 0.64 -13.83
CA GLY A 57 -9.79 0.93 -14.30
C GLY A 57 -9.88 2.30 -14.96
N LEU A 58 -9.39 3.33 -14.27
CA LEU A 58 -9.30 4.69 -14.81
C LEU A 58 -8.43 4.75 -16.07
N ALA A 59 -7.26 4.13 -16.05
CA ALA A 59 -6.33 4.15 -17.18
C ALA A 59 -6.91 3.47 -18.44
N ARG A 60 -7.77 2.46 -18.27
CA ARG A 60 -8.53 1.87 -19.37
C ARG A 60 -9.59 2.84 -19.88
N ALA A 61 -10.40 3.42 -19.00
CA ALA A 61 -11.43 4.38 -19.39
C ALA A 61 -10.84 5.61 -20.10
N ALA A 62 -9.76 6.19 -19.55
CA ALA A 62 -9.08 7.36 -20.10
C ALA A 62 -8.47 7.12 -21.50
N LYS A 63 -8.11 5.87 -21.84
CA LYS A 63 -7.55 5.53 -23.16
C LYS A 63 -8.61 5.34 -24.25
N VAL A 64 -9.82 4.91 -23.87
CA VAL A 64 -10.82 4.42 -24.83
C VAL A 64 -11.75 5.53 -25.31
N THR A 65 -11.98 6.57 -24.51
CA THR A 65 -13.01 7.58 -24.81
C THR A 65 -12.54 9.03 -24.84
N TRP A 66 -11.36 9.35 -24.33
CA TRP A 66 -11.04 10.74 -24.02
C TRP A 66 -10.00 11.35 -24.96
N GLY A 67 -10.49 12.10 -25.97
CA GLY A 67 -9.73 13.14 -26.68
C GLY A 67 -9.49 14.40 -25.82
N LEU A 68 -9.34 14.23 -24.51
CA LEU A 68 -9.15 15.33 -23.56
C LEU A 68 -7.84 16.06 -23.80
N SER A 69 -7.86 17.38 -23.54
CA SER A 69 -6.65 18.16 -23.51
C SER A 69 -5.67 17.57 -22.46
N PRO A 70 -4.35 17.61 -22.71
CA PRO A 70 -3.35 17.05 -21.80
C PRO A 70 -3.47 17.60 -20.37
N GLY A 71 -3.91 18.85 -20.23
CA GLY A 71 -4.12 19.51 -18.94
C GLY A 71 -5.23 18.85 -18.11
N ILE A 72 -6.37 18.52 -18.72
CA ILE A 72 -7.50 17.91 -18.00
C ILE A 72 -7.13 16.49 -17.53
N VAL A 73 -6.47 15.71 -18.41
CA VAL A 73 -6.00 14.37 -18.07
C VAL A 73 -5.06 14.41 -16.87
N ARG A 74 -4.09 15.33 -16.90
CA ARG A 74 -3.16 15.56 -15.77
C ARG A 74 -3.91 15.87 -14.48
N THR A 75 -4.87 16.79 -14.53
CA THR A 75 -5.70 17.15 -13.38
C THR A 75 -6.43 15.93 -12.82
N ILE A 76 -7.14 15.17 -13.64
CA ILE A 76 -7.89 13.97 -13.20
C ILE A 76 -6.97 12.99 -12.47
N TYR A 77 -5.78 12.68 -13.04
CA TYR A 77 -4.84 11.76 -12.39
C TYR A 77 -4.29 12.30 -11.06
N ILE A 78 -4.00 13.61 -10.97
CA ILE A 78 -3.52 14.23 -9.72
C ILE A 78 -4.62 14.19 -8.65
N TYR A 79 -5.86 14.55 -8.98
CA TYR A 79 -6.97 14.51 -8.03
C TYR A 79 -7.25 13.09 -7.55
N ILE A 80 -7.31 12.11 -8.45
CA ILE A 80 -7.51 10.71 -8.07
C ILE A 80 -6.35 10.21 -7.19
N TYR A 81 -5.13 10.65 -7.48
CA TYR A 81 -3.98 10.32 -6.63
C TYR A 81 -4.18 10.83 -5.18
N ILE A 82 -4.49 12.11 -5.02
CA ILE A 82 -4.60 12.78 -3.71
C ILE A 82 -5.84 12.29 -2.94
N TYR A 83 -6.99 12.18 -3.60
CA TYR A 83 -8.27 11.95 -2.93
C TYR A 83 -8.69 10.48 -2.84
N VAL A 84 -8.08 9.59 -3.63
CA VAL A 84 -8.48 8.17 -3.66
C VAL A 84 -7.31 7.25 -3.32
N ILE A 85 -6.22 7.34 -4.07
CA ILE A 85 -5.11 6.37 -3.93
C ILE A 85 -4.38 6.57 -2.62
N GLU A 86 -4.02 7.81 -2.32
CA GLU A 86 -3.33 8.17 -1.09
C GLU A 86 -4.07 7.72 0.19
N PRO A 87 -5.34 8.06 0.43
CA PRO A 87 -6.03 7.63 1.65
C PRO A 87 -6.21 6.11 1.73
N ILE A 88 -6.33 5.41 0.59
CA ILE A 88 -6.38 3.93 0.57
C ILE A 88 -5.05 3.32 1.01
N VAL A 89 -3.93 3.86 0.52
CA VAL A 89 -2.59 3.32 0.80
C VAL A 89 -2.13 3.73 2.20
N LEU A 90 -2.38 4.98 2.63
CA LEU A 90 -1.96 5.51 3.93
C LEU A 90 -2.90 5.17 5.08
N TYR A 91 -3.98 4.43 4.82
CA TYR A 91 -4.89 3.97 5.86
C TYR A 91 -4.12 3.21 6.94
N ALA A 92 -4.30 3.60 8.21
CA ALA A 92 -3.60 3.04 9.36
C ALA A 92 -2.06 3.04 9.27
N SER A 93 -1.48 3.99 8.51
CA SER A 93 -0.03 4.09 8.29
C SER A 93 0.78 4.23 9.57
N CYS A 94 0.25 4.88 10.61
CA CYS A 94 0.88 4.95 11.93
C CYS A 94 1.16 3.57 12.55
N ILE A 95 0.32 2.56 12.26
CA ILE A 95 0.44 1.21 12.82
C ILE A 95 1.39 0.36 11.98
N TRP A 96 1.20 0.33 10.66
CA TRP A 96 1.97 -0.58 9.81
C TRP A 96 3.34 0.00 9.39
N THR A 97 3.55 1.32 9.35
CA THR A 97 4.82 1.92 8.90
C THR A 97 6.02 1.49 9.78
N PRO A 98 5.94 1.54 11.13
CA PRO A 98 7.04 1.09 11.97
C PRO A 98 7.35 -0.41 11.80
N ALA A 99 6.29 -1.22 11.67
CA ALA A 99 6.38 -2.67 11.50
C ALA A 99 6.90 -3.11 10.11
N THR A 100 6.80 -2.25 9.10
CA THR A 100 7.11 -2.56 7.69
C THR A 100 8.36 -1.84 7.17
N SER A 101 9.29 -1.44 8.03
CA SER A 101 10.54 -0.73 7.68
C SER A 101 11.46 -1.45 6.66
N LYS A 102 11.04 -2.59 6.13
CA LYS A 102 11.68 -3.36 5.05
C LYS A 102 11.55 -2.65 3.70
N VAL A 103 12.67 -2.54 3.00
CA VAL A 103 12.78 -1.95 1.64
C VAL A 103 11.79 -2.56 0.64
N GLY A 104 11.49 -3.86 0.75
CA GLY A 104 10.56 -4.55 -0.16
C GLY A 104 9.13 -4.01 -0.12
N VAL A 105 8.64 -3.61 1.05
CA VAL A 105 7.29 -3.07 1.22
C VAL A 105 7.19 -1.70 0.55
N TRP A 106 8.18 -0.84 0.81
CA TRP A 106 8.27 0.47 0.16
C TRP A 106 8.43 0.39 -1.35
N LYS A 107 9.12 -0.63 -1.89
CA LYS A 107 9.15 -0.87 -3.35
C LYS A 107 7.76 -1.12 -3.92
N MET A 108 6.88 -1.84 -3.22
CA MET A 108 5.50 -2.08 -3.67
C MET A 108 4.68 -0.78 -3.66
N ILE A 109 4.76 -0.02 -2.57
CA ILE A 109 4.08 1.29 -2.44
C ILE A 109 4.55 2.26 -3.53
N ASN A 110 5.88 2.35 -3.71
CA ASN A 110 6.50 3.22 -4.71
C ASN A 110 6.15 2.81 -6.15
N ALA A 111 5.94 1.52 -6.42
CA ALA A 111 5.48 1.06 -7.73
C ALA A 111 4.06 1.59 -8.05
N VAL A 112 3.14 1.58 -7.08
CA VAL A 112 1.81 2.17 -7.24
C VAL A 112 1.93 3.67 -7.51
N GLN A 113 2.71 4.36 -6.69
CA GLN A 113 2.93 5.80 -6.81
C GLN A 113 3.48 6.20 -8.19
N ARG A 114 4.50 5.46 -8.65
CA ARG A 114 5.12 5.68 -9.95
C ARG A 114 4.15 5.51 -11.10
N ASN A 115 3.33 4.46 -11.08
CA ASN A 115 2.41 4.16 -12.17
C ASN A 115 1.42 5.31 -12.39
N VAL A 116 0.92 5.91 -11.31
CA VAL A 116 0.00 7.04 -11.36
C VAL A 116 0.71 8.31 -11.83
N ALA A 117 1.90 8.59 -11.26
CA ALA A 117 2.70 9.76 -11.57
C ALA A 117 3.13 9.81 -13.06
N LEU A 118 3.50 8.66 -13.63
CA LEU A 118 3.83 8.54 -15.06
C LEU A 118 2.65 8.91 -15.96
N LYS A 119 1.41 8.60 -15.56
CA LYS A 119 0.21 8.99 -16.33
C LYS A 119 -0.13 10.46 -16.18
N ALA A 120 -0.01 11.01 -14.96
CA ALA A 120 -0.20 12.43 -14.72
C ALA A 120 0.75 13.30 -15.58
N CYS A 121 1.96 12.81 -15.84
CA CYS A 121 2.97 13.52 -16.65
C CYS A 121 3.02 13.09 -18.11
N ARG A 122 2.31 12.03 -18.50
CA ARG A 122 2.47 11.33 -19.79
C ARG A 122 3.94 10.96 -20.08
N ALA A 123 4.68 10.64 -19.03
CA ALA A 123 6.10 10.32 -19.09
C ALA A 123 6.35 8.90 -19.59
N HIS A 124 7.53 8.66 -20.19
CA HIS A 124 7.95 7.33 -20.62
C HIS A 124 8.17 6.38 -19.43
N ARG A 125 8.03 5.08 -19.68
CA ARG A 125 8.26 4.03 -18.67
C ARG A 125 9.68 4.04 -18.09
N THR A 126 10.66 4.67 -18.73
CA THR A 126 12.05 4.76 -18.25
C THR A 126 12.27 5.85 -17.21
N VAL A 127 11.32 6.79 -17.04
CA VAL A 127 11.49 7.92 -16.13
C VAL A 127 11.58 7.46 -14.66
N SER A 128 12.53 8.02 -13.91
CA SER A 128 12.73 7.70 -12.49
C SER A 128 11.48 8.05 -11.66
N LEU A 129 11.29 7.38 -10.51
CA LEU A 129 10.19 7.69 -9.60
C LEU A 129 10.21 9.16 -9.16
N HIS A 130 11.36 9.64 -8.68
CA HIS A 130 11.52 11.00 -8.16
C HIS A 130 11.18 12.05 -9.22
N SER A 131 11.69 11.90 -10.45
CA SER A 131 11.37 12.81 -11.55
C SER A 131 9.88 12.79 -11.88
N ALA A 132 9.26 11.60 -11.91
CA ALA A 132 7.83 11.46 -12.17
C ALA A 132 6.95 12.11 -11.09
N LEU A 133 7.43 12.23 -9.85
CA LEU A 133 6.72 12.87 -8.72
C LEU A 133 6.92 14.38 -8.62
N ILE A 134 8.09 14.88 -9.02
CA ILE A 134 8.40 16.32 -9.00
C ILE A 134 7.56 17.08 -10.03
N LEU A 135 7.45 16.57 -11.26
CA LEU A 135 6.68 17.20 -12.34
C LEU A 135 5.19 17.47 -12.00
N PRO A 136 4.44 16.56 -11.34
CA PRO A 136 3.08 16.80 -10.87
C PRO A 136 3.02 17.39 -9.47
N ARG A 137 4.16 17.69 -8.83
CA ARG A 137 4.26 18.20 -7.44
C ARG A 137 3.62 17.25 -6.42
N LEU A 138 3.79 15.94 -6.62
CA LEU A 138 3.30 14.90 -5.72
C LEU A 138 4.37 14.53 -4.69
N LEU A 139 3.96 14.41 -3.43
CA LEU A 139 4.88 14.04 -2.35
C LEU A 139 5.04 12.51 -2.26
N PRO A 140 6.28 11.97 -2.12
CA PRO A 140 6.55 10.57 -1.82
C PRO A 140 5.76 10.05 -0.62
N PHE A 141 5.25 8.81 -0.71
CA PHE A 141 4.51 8.20 0.39
C PHE A 141 5.36 8.03 1.66
N ASP A 142 6.66 7.79 1.52
CA ASP A 142 7.61 7.72 2.64
C ASP A 142 7.55 8.97 3.54
N ILE A 143 7.46 10.15 2.92
CA ILE A 143 7.43 11.42 3.63
C ILE A 143 6.03 11.66 4.22
N ARG A 144 4.97 11.24 3.51
CA ARG A 144 3.59 11.41 3.99
C ARG A 144 3.25 10.50 5.16
N ALA A 145 3.68 9.24 5.11
CA ALA A 145 3.50 8.30 6.21
C ALA A 145 4.19 8.81 7.49
N ARG A 146 5.38 9.41 7.38
CA ARG A 146 6.07 10.04 8.52
C ARG A 146 5.37 11.29 9.05
N LYS A 147 4.66 12.06 8.22
CA LYS A 147 3.89 13.23 8.67
C LYS A 147 2.57 12.86 9.34
N ALA A 148 2.04 11.69 9.03
CA ALA A 148 0.77 11.19 9.56
C ALA A 148 0.93 10.35 10.84
N ALA A 149 2.16 9.97 11.18
CA ALA A 149 2.54 9.32 12.44
C ALA A 149 2.88 10.39 13.49
#